data_AF-A0A941XIR1-F1
#
_entry.id   AF-A0A941XIR1-F1
#
_cell.length_a   1.000
_cell.length_b   1.000
_cell.length_c   1.000
_cell.angle_alpha   90.00
_cell.angle_beta   90.00
_cell.angle_gamma   90.00
#
_symmetry.space_group_name_H-M   'P 1'
#
loop_
_entity.id
_entity.type
_entity.pdbx_description
1 polymer ?
#
loop_
_entity_poly.entity_id
_entity_poly.type
_entity_poly.pdbx_seq_one_letter_code
_entity_poly.pdbx_strand_id
1 'polypeptide(L)'
;MKKIIYSVLVLLLFAMTACTENKDIYGEGPVMAPALSVSSVKVIFGPDGGRKEIIVLSNTEDWTYETTGSWATVTREGDVLIIRAEANAISEILTATLTVVAQQEGNAVEEHILLAQAPYNAQNLSADGTANCYIVSTGNTYRFDATVKGNGNELGDGTSGYIETCGLQIDTLKAAYADLLWESTFEFNRSSCANVIQDIPYYDNGNIYFSTGTYQGNAVIALKDGAGNILWSWHIWVCNEPIEASAANGYEFMDRNLGALNNTPGDVNNRGLLYQWGRKDPFLPSGSSYASKQNEANRQVGDGSGKWIVEGQAPLPVSTAPGNIPHSIQHPMTFFGSYTSGVYSWYMAIKNSLACNNDLWGKDENAEGRRKSIFDPCPVGYRVPPAQAFGDLNQTETEYAANWGKAESFGRYWTGGNGDFFPFSGMIFIFDGINDTGTRAYYWTTTMVPDDVYSRNLYLASGRAAIFRAGHAYGCNVRCVKE
;
A
#
# COMPACT_ATOMS: atom_id res chain seq x y z
N MET A 1 -36.30 29.75 -3.62
CA MET A 1 -34.98 30.22 -3.13
C MET A 1 -34.54 29.22 -2.08
N LYS A 2 -33.46 28.45 -2.17
CA LYS A 2 -32.25 28.44 -3.01
C LYS A 2 -31.97 26.98 -3.44
N LYS A 3 -31.45 26.82 -4.65
CA LYS A 3 -30.88 25.59 -5.21
C LYS A 3 -29.53 25.29 -4.53
N ILE A 4 -29.22 24.03 -4.27
CA ILE A 4 -27.84 23.56 -4.12
C ILE A 4 -27.68 22.37 -5.07
N ILE A 5 -26.69 22.52 -5.94
CA ILE A 5 -26.27 21.62 -7.00
C ILE A 5 -25.21 20.70 -6.40
N TYR A 6 -25.34 19.39 -6.55
CA TYR A 6 -24.19 18.49 -6.56
C TYR A 6 -24.29 17.55 -7.76
N SER A 7 -23.18 17.54 -8.49
CA SER A 7 -22.98 16.92 -9.79
C SER A 7 -22.53 15.48 -9.61
N VAL A 8 -23.16 14.52 -10.30
CA VAL A 8 -22.48 13.33 -10.82
C VAL A 8 -23.00 13.11 -12.24
N LEU A 9 -22.10 13.27 -13.21
CA LEU A 9 -22.34 13.12 -14.63
C LEU A 9 -21.98 11.67 -14.99
N VAL A 10 -22.98 10.80 -15.17
CA VAL A 10 -22.80 9.52 -15.88
C VAL A 10 -23.45 9.67 -17.23
N LEU A 11 -22.63 9.87 -18.25
CA LEU A 11 -23.05 10.06 -19.64
C LEU A 11 -22.85 8.72 -20.37
N LEU A 12 -23.93 7.97 -20.56
CA LEU A 12 -23.97 6.82 -21.46
C LEU A 12 -24.89 7.18 -22.64
N LEU A 13 -24.29 7.35 -23.82
CA LEU A 13 -24.99 7.55 -25.08
C LEU A 13 -25.76 6.27 -25.45
N PHE A 14 -27.08 6.34 -25.47
CA PHE A 14 -27.91 5.44 -26.26
C PHE A 14 -28.28 6.15 -27.57
N ALA A 15 -27.67 5.71 -28.67
CA ALA A 15 -28.00 6.19 -30.01
C ALA A 15 -29.31 5.52 -30.47
N MET A 16 -30.35 6.33 -30.72
CA MET A 16 -31.60 5.89 -31.32
C MET A 16 -31.56 6.00 -32.85
N THR A 17 -32.14 4.98 -33.45
CA THR A 17 -32.28 4.54 -34.84
C THR A 17 -32.82 5.53 -35.85
N ALA A 18 -32.40 5.34 -37.10
CA ALA A 18 -32.92 5.96 -38.31
C ALA A 18 -34.37 5.52 -38.61
N CYS A 19 -35.19 6.47 -39.06
CA CYS A 19 -36.57 6.25 -39.53
C CYS A 19 -36.60 5.54 -40.89
N THR A 20 -37.48 4.54 -41.01
CA THR A 20 -38.20 4.22 -42.26
C THR A 20 -39.57 3.62 -41.94
N GLU A 21 -40.60 4.09 -42.64
CA GLU A 21 -42.02 3.77 -42.44
C GLU A 21 -42.44 2.34 -42.83
N ASN A 22 -43.44 1.86 -42.10
CA ASN A 22 -44.54 0.95 -42.46
C ASN A 22 -44.25 -0.51 -42.86
N LYS A 23 -44.47 -1.41 -41.89
CA LYS A 23 -45.52 -2.45 -41.95
C LYS A 23 -45.79 -3.03 -40.56
N ASP A 24 -47.04 -2.99 -40.12
CA ASP A 24 -47.52 -3.72 -38.95
C ASP A 24 -47.23 -5.22 -39.10
N ILE A 25 -46.26 -5.69 -38.32
CA ILE A 25 -46.09 -7.10 -37.97
C ILE A 25 -45.97 -7.10 -36.45
N TYR A 26 -47.03 -7.49 -35.74
CA TYR A 26 -46.96 -7.77 -34.31
C TYR A 26 -46.05 -8.97 -34.08
N GLY A 27 -44.77 -8.70 -33.86
CA GLY A 27 -43.85 -9.55 -33.12
C GLY A 27 -43.28 -8.70 -31.98
N GLU A 28 -43.34 -9.22 -30.76
CA GLU A 28 -42.72 -8.56 -29.60
C GLU A 28 -41.29 -8.14 -29.96
N GLY A 29 -40.96 -6.87 -29.74
CA GLY A 29 -39.58 -6.39 -29.90
C GLY A 29 -38.63 -7.24 -29.04
N PRO A 30 -37.33 -7.26 -29.35
CA PRO A 30 -36.39 -8.05 -28.57
C PRO A 30 -36.48 -7.66 -27.09
N VAL A 31 -36.80 -8.65 -26.25
CA VAL A 31 -36.83 -8.51 -24.79
C VAL A 31 -35.46 -8.03 -24.35
N MET A 32 -35.39 -6.83 -23.76
CA MET A 32 -34.13 -6.35 -23.21
C MET A 32 -33.82 -7.14 -21.95
N ALA A 33 -32.58 -7.63 -21.83
CA ALA A 33 -32.13 -8.26 -20.60
C ALA A 33 -32.19 -7.25 -19.44
N PRO A 34 -32.48 -7.70 -18.20
CA PRO A 34 -32.47 -6.82 -17.06
C PRO A 34 -31.06 -6.28 -16.84
N ALA A 35 -30.98 -5.00 -16.53
CA ALA A 35 -29.76 -4.26 -16.25
C ALA A 35 -29.93 -3.53 -14.92
N LEU A 36 -28.90 -3.58 -14.10
CA LEU A 36 -28.87 -3.02 -12.76
C LEU A 36 -27.51 -2.35 -12.53
N SER A 37 -27.51 -1.23 -11.83
CA SER A 37 -26.29 -0.63 -11.29
C SER A 37 -26.61 0.15 -10.02
N VAL A 38 -25.64 0.25 -9.13
CA VAL A 38 -25.78 0.92 -7.84
C VAL A 38 -24.72 2.01 -7.71
N SER A 39 -25.06 3.10 -7.03
CA SER A 39 -24.13 4.23 -6.83
C SER A 39 -22.91 3.88 -5.99
N SER A 40 -22.99 2.81 -5.19
CA SER A 40 -21.86 2.21 -4.50
C SER A 40 -22.15 0.75 -4.18
N VAL A 41 -21.13 -0.09 -4.32
CA VAL A 41 -21.13 -1.51 -3.91
C VAL A 41 -20.67 -1.70 -2.45
N LYS A 42 -20.45 -0.60 -1.72
CA LYS A 42 -20.08 -0.59 -0.30
C LYS A 42 -20.78 0.57 0.44
N VAL A 43 -21.32 0.30 1.62
CA VAL A 43 -21.91 1.30 2.54
C VAL A 43 -21.36 1.07 3.93
N ILE A 44 -20.83 2.12 4.52
CA ILE A 44 -20.01 2.03 5.72
C ILE A 44 -20.48 3.07 6.73
N PHE A 45 -20.55 2.68 7.99
CA PHE A 45 -20.88 3.54 9.13
C PHE A 45 -19.70 3.65 10.10
N GLY A 46 -19.51 4.82 10.70
CA GLY A 46 -18.68 4.95 11.90
C GLY A 46 -19.35 4.27 13.12
N PRO A 47 -18.66 4.26 14.28
CA PRO A 47 -19.18 3.65 15.50
C PRO A 47 -20.54 4.18 15.94
N ASP A 48 -20.85 5.45 15.67
CA ASP A 48 -22.13 6.08 16.02
C ASP A 48 -23.29 5.69 15.09
N GLY A 49 -23.02 4.99 13.99
CA GLY A 49 -24.04 4.66 12.99
C GLY A 49 -24.41 5.87 12.12
N GLY A 50 -25.70 6.00 11.81
CA GLY A 50 -26.25 7.14 11.06
C GLY A 50 -27.10 6.72 9.86
N ARG A 51 -27.11 7.56 8.82
CA ARG A 51 -27.92 7.37 7.60
C ARG A 51 -27.05 7.49 6.35
N LYS A 52 -27.18 6.55 5.43
CA LYS A 52 -26.54 6.56 4.10
C LYS A 52 -27.58 6.24 3.02
N GLU A 53 -27.27 6.58 1.77
CA GLU A 53 -28.16 6.38 0.61
C GLU A 53 -27.39 5.67 -0.51
N ILE A 54 -28.09 4.75 -1.20
CA ILE A 54 -27.65 4.16 -2.47
C ILE A 54 -28.70 4.46 -3.53
N ILE A 55 -28.26 5.00 -4.66
CA ILE A 55 -29.11 5.15 -5.85
C ILE A 55 -29.02 3.85 -6.65
N VAL A 56 -30.17 3.31 -7.01
CA VAL A 56 -30.33 2.11 -7.84
C VAL A 56 -30.83 2.54 -9.21
N LEU A 57 -30.10 2.18 -10.26
CA LEU A 57 -30.53 2.38 -11.64
C LEU A 57 -30.83 1.02 -12.26
N SER A 58 -32.06 0.86 -12.72
CA SER A 58 -32.55 -0.37 -13.33
C SER A 58 -33.36 -0.05 -14.58
N ASN A 59 -33.28 -0.90 -15.61
CA ASN A 59 -34.20 -0.83 -16.75
C ASN A 59 -35.51 -1.60 -16.52
N THR A 60 -35.66 -2.20 -15.34
CA THR A 60 -36.88 -2.86 -14.84
C THR A 60 -37.47 -2.05 -13.68
N GLU A 61 -38.79 -1.88 -13.64
CA GLU A 61 -39.48 -1.18 -12.54
C GLU A 61 -39.55 -2.03 -11.25
N ASP A 62 -39.52 -3.35 -11.40
CA ASP A 62 -39.73 -4.36 -10.35
C ASP A 62 -38.43 -4.93 -9.77
N TRP A 63 -37.47 -4.06 -9.43
CA TRP A 63 -36.29 -4.52 -8.68
C TRP A 63 -36.62 -4.69 -7.19
N THR A 64 -35.99 -5.67 -6.55
CA THR A 64 -36.17 -5.99 -5.12
C THR A 64 -34.84 -5.92 -4.39
N TYR A 65 -34.87 -5.97 -3.05
CA TYR A 65 -33.66 -6.07 -2.26
C TYR A 65 -33.85 -6.97 -1.03
N GLU A 66 -32.75 -7.57 -0.59
CA GLU A 66 -32.66 -8.35 0.63
C GLU A 66 -31.38 -7.98 1.37
N THR A 67 -31.39 -8.02 2.71
CA THR A 67 -30.22 -7.72 3.52
C THR A 67 -29.97 -8.83 4.52
N THR A 68 -28.73 -9.27 4.63
CA THR A 68 -28.30 -10.17 5.69
C THR A 68 -27.98 -9.37 6.96
N GLY A 69 -28.18 -9.96 8.14
CA GLY A 69 -27.93 -9.28 9.42
C GLY A 69 -29.01 -8.26 9.80
N SER A 70 -29.15 -8.03 11.11
CA SER A 70 -30.24 -7.21 11.68
C SER A 70 -29.76 -5.87 12.24
N TRP A 71 -28.48 -5.54 12.12
CA TRP A 71 -27.90 -4.31 12.68
C TRP A 71 -28.15 -3.07 11.82
N ALA A 72 -28.37 -3.26 10.52
CA ALA A 72 -28.74 -2.20 9.58
C ALA A 72 -30.20 -2.37 9.14
N THR A 73 -30.94 -1.25 9.11
CA THR A 73 -32.27 -1.19 8.50
C THR A 73 -32.15 -0.60 7.11
N VAL A 74 -32.73 -1.26 6.11
CA VAL A 74 -32.76 -0.80 4.72
C VAL A 74 -34.20 -0.52 4.32
N THR A 75 -34.47 0.64 3.73
CA THR A 75 -35.79 1.05 3.24
C THR A 75 -35.68 1.63 1.83
N ARG A 76 -36.60 1.26 0.93
CA ARG A 76 -36.68 1.80 -0.44
C ARG A 76 -37.60 3.02 -0.51
N GLU A 77 -37.07 4.13 -1.04
CA GLU A 77 -37.82 5.33 -1.43
C GLU A 77 -37.58 5.60 -2.92
N GLY A 78 -38.50 5.11 -3.78
CA GLY A 78 -38.33 5.18 -5.23
C GLY A 78 -37.12 4.37 -5.70
N ASP A 79 -36.16 5.06 -6.33
CA ASP A 79 -34.89 4.50 -6.82
C ASP A 79 -33.74 4.64 -5.80
N VAL A 80 -34.05 4.99 -4.55
CA VAL A 80 -33.06 5.17 -3.49
C VAL A 80 -33.28 4.15 -2.37
N LEU A 81 -32.22 3.43 -2.01
CA LEU A 81 -32.13 2.64 -0.79
C LEU A 81 -31.55 3.50 0.33
N ILE A 82 -32.33 3.73 1.38
CA ILE A 82 -31.90 4.43 2.59
C ILE A 82 -31.49 3.37 3.61
N ILE A 83 -30.25 3.46 4.07
CA ILE A 83 -29.66 2.51 5.01
C ILE A 83 -29.40 3.27 6.31
N ARG A 84 -29.86 2.70 7.43
CA ARG A 84 -29.70 3.25 8.77
C ARG A 84 -29.04 2.23 9.67
N ALA A 85 -28.06 2.69 10.46
CA ALA A 85 -27.43 1.90 11.50
C ALA A 85 -27.48 2.69 12.81
N GLU A 86 -27.75 1.99 13.91
CA GLU A 86 -27.57 2.53 15.27
C GLU A 86 -26.10 2.40 15.68
N ALA A 87 -25.72 2.97 16.81
CA ALA A 87 -24.35 2.89 17.29
C ALA A 87 -23.90 1.44 17.57
N ASN A 88 -22.70 1.08 17.11
CA ASN A 88 -22.10 -0.24 17.34
C ASN A 88 -21.37 -0.27 18.70
N ALA A 89 -22.08 -0.78 19.71
CA ALA A 89 -21.58 -0.89 21.07
C ALA A 89 -20.73 -2.15 21.35
N ILE A 90 -20.57 -3.06 20.38
CA ILE A 90 -19.71 -4.24 20.55
C ILE A 90 -18.29 -3.94 20.09
N SER A 91 -17.34 -4.84 20.36
CA SER A 91 -15.92 -4.69 20.02
C SER A 91 -15.53 -5.29 18.67
N GLU A 92 -16.51 -5.62 17.83
CA GLU A 92 -16.33 -6.28 16.54
C GLU A 92 -16.91 -5.40 15.43
N ILE A 93 -16.35 -5.52 14.22
CA ILE A 93 -16.96 -4.91 13.03
C ILE A 93 -18.22 -5.69 12.68
N LEU A 94 -19.33 -4.98 12.55
CA LEU A 94 -20.57 -5.56 12.04
C LEU A 94 -20.53 -5.54 10.52
N THR A 95 -20.82 -6.67 9.89
CA THR A 95 -20.93 -6.79 8.43
C THR A 95 -22.28 -7.35 8.02
N ALA A 96 -22.71 -7.00 6.82
CA ALA A 96 -23.96 -7.46 6.20
C ALA A 96 -23.83 -7.34 4.66
N THR A 97 -24.66 -8.07 3.94
CA THR A 97 -24.76 -7.99 2.47
C THR A 97 -26.16 -7.56 2.12
N LEU A 98 -26.26 -6.44 1.40
CA LEU A 98 -27.49 -5.97 0.77
C LEU A 98 -27.45 -6.38 -0.70
N THR A 99 -28.28 -7.34 -1.08
CA THR A 99 -28.43 -7.80 -2.47
C THR A 99 -29.59 -7.08 -3.12
N VAL A 100 -29.35 -6.46 -4.28
CA VAL A 100 -30.38 -5.83 -5.11
C VAL A 100 -30.58 -6.68 -6.35
N VAL A 101 -31.83 -7.02 -6.69
CA VAL A 101 -32.15 -7.94 -7.79
C VAL A 101 -33.13 -7.28 -8.74
N ALA A 102 -32.76 -7.15 -10.01
CA ALA A 102 -33.66 -6.75 -11.10
C ALA A 102 -34.03 -7.99 -11.92
N GLN A 103 -35.32 -8.22 -12.17
CA GLN A 103 -35.81 -9.37 -12.92
C GLN A 103 -36.70 -8.96 -14.08
N GLN A 104 -36.55 -9.65 -15.21
CA GLN A 104 -37.43 -9.51 -16.36
C GLN A 104 -37.52 -10.84 -17.12
N GLU A 105 -38.75 -11.33 -17.31
CA GLU A 105 -39.07 -12.49 -18.15
C GLU A 105 -38.21 -13.74 -17.87
N GLY A 106 -37.98 -14.03 -16.59
CA GLY A 106 -37.22 -15.21 -16.14
C GLY A 106 -35.70 -15.02 -16.10
N ASN A 107 -35.18 -13.86 -16.53
CA ASN A 107 -33.78 -13.48 -16.32
C ASN A 107 -33.67 -12.57 -15.09
N ALA A 108 -32.57 -12.68 -14.36
CA ALA A 108 -32.26 -11.85 -13.20
C ALA A 108 -30.82 -11.35 -13.27
N VAL A 109 -30.60 -10.12 -12.81
CA VAL A 109 -29.27 -9.56 -12.53
C VAL A 109 -29.25 -9.08 -11.08
N GLU A 110 -28.12 -9.31 -10.41
CA GLU A 110 -27.93 -8.97 -9.01
C GLU A 110 -26.73 -8.04 -8.84
N GLU A 111 -26.86 -7.10 -7.92
CA GLU A 111 -25.77 -6.30 -7.40
C GLU A 111 -25.65 -6.55 -5.90
N HIS A 112 -24.44 -6.79 -5.42
CA HIS A 112 -24.17 -7.03 -4.00
C HIS A 112 -23.47 -5.82 -3.39
N ILE A 113 -24.08 -5.26 -2.36
CA ILE A 113 -23.59 -4.12 -1.61
C ILE A 113 -23.14 -4.61 -0.24
N LEU A 114 -21.86 -4.45 0.06
CA LEU A 114 -21.36 -4.70 1.42
C LEU A 114 -21.83 -3.58 2.36
N LEU A 115 -22.39 -3.95 3.50
CA LEU A 115 -22.62 -3.07 4.64
C LEU A 115 -21.58 -3.36 5.73
N ALA A 116 -20.97 -2.32 6.31
CA ALA A 116 -20.01 -2.47 7.42
C ALA A 116 -20.13 -1.35 8.47
N GLN A 117 -19.81 -1.66 9.73
CA GLN A 117 -19.78 -0.68 10.82
C GLN A 117 -18.71 -1.00 11.88
N ALA A 118 -17.81 -0.05 12.17
CA ALA A 118 -16.77 -0.20 13.20
C ALA A 118 -17.33 -0.15 14.62
N PRO A 119 -16.60 -0.76 15.57
CA PRO A 119 -16.86 -0.62 16.99
C PRO A 119 -16.29 0.69 17.57
N TYR A 120 -16.79 1.13 18.73
CA TYR A 120 -16.30 2.33 19.43
C TYR A 120 -14.83 2.27 19.88
N ASN A 121 -14.29 1.07 20.09
CA ASN A 121 -13.01 0.85 20.75
C ASN A 121 -11.83 0.64 19.78
N ALA A 122 -11.97 1.02 18.50
CA ALA A 122 -10.88 0.92 17.54
C ALA A 122 -9.63 1.69 18.01
N GLN A 123 -8.50 0.99 18.12
CA GLN A 123 -7.26 1.59 18.60
C GLN A 123 -6.73 2.62 17.60
N ASN A 124 -6.44 3.84 18.07
CA ASN A 124 -5.93 4.91 17.23
C ASN A 124 -4.41 4.78 17.04
N LEU A 125 -3.99 4.32 15.87
CA LEU A 125 -2.59 4.13 15.50
C LEU A 125 -1.85 5.44 15.25
N SER A 126 -2.56 6.53 14.95
CA SER A 126 -1.95 7.84 14.73
C SER A 126 -1.87 8.69 16.00
N ALA A 127 -2.15 8.11 17.17
CA ALA A 127 -2.09 8.82 18.45
C ALA A 127 -0.67 9.30 18.81
N ASP A 128 0.35 8.49 18.49
CA ASP A 128 1.76 8.77 18.79
C ASP A 128 2.52 9.38 17.59
N GLY A 129 1.83 9.61 16.47
CA GLY A 129 2.40 10.13 15.23
C GLY A 129 1.82 9.46 13.98
N THR A 130 2.02 10.06 12.82
CA THR A 130 1.59 9.48 11.54
C THR A 130 2.78 8.89 10.80
N ALA A 131 2.59 7.81 10.06
CA ALA A 131 3.65 7.18 9.27
C ALA A 131 3.07 6.52 8.01
N ASN A 132 3.94 5.99 7.14
CA ASN A 132 3.50 5.15 6.02
C ASN A 132 3.36 3.68 6.39
N CYS A 133 3.87 3.27 7.56
CA CYS A 133 3.72 1.94 8.10
C CYS A 133 3.13 2.00 9.51
N TYR A 134 2.19 1.13 9.83
CA TYR A 134 1.71 0.92 11.19
C TYR A 134 1.92 -0.54 11.59
N ILE A 135 2.52 -0.74 12.77
CA ILE A 135 2.68 -2.05 13.38
C ILE A 135 1.43 -2.35 14.21
N VAL A 136 0.84 -3.52 13.99
CA VAL A 136 -0.40 -3.96 14.65
C VAL A 136 -0.30 -5.43 15.02
N SER A 137 -1.12 -5.87 15.97
CA SER A 137 -1.27 -7.28 16.34
C SER A 137 -2.59 -7.87 15.81
N THR A 138 -2.63 -9.19 15.64
CA THR A 138 -3.79 -9.95 15.17
C THR A 138 -5.01 -9.82 16.08
N GLY A 139 -6.22 -10.01 15.53
CA GLY A 139 -7.46 -10.10 16.31
C GLY A 139 -7.95 -8.79 16.93
N ASN A 140 -7.50 -7.65 16.39
CA ASN A 140 -7.84 -6.32 16.90
C ASN A 140 -8.35 -5.41 15.78
N THR A 141 -9.12 -4.39 16.18
CA THR A 141 -9.61 -3.32 15.30
C THR A 141 -8.85 -2.03 15.54
N TYR A 142 -8.46 -1.39 14.44
CA TYR A 142 -7.63 -0.20 14.44
C TYR A 142 -8.24 0.90 13.60
N ARG A 143 -7.78 2.12 13.87
CA ARG A 143 -7.97 3.28 13.00
C ARG A 143 -6.70 4.12 12.91
N PHE A 144 -6.57 4.87 11.84
CA PHE A 144 -5.55 5.92 11.74
C PHE A 144 -6.07 7.12 10.97
N ASP A 145 -5.49 8.28 11.26
CA ASP A 145 -5.72 9.52 10.52
C ASP A 145 -5.24 9.36 9.06
N ALA A 146 -6.19 9.38 8.14
CA ALA A 146 -5.98 9.30 6.70
C ALA A 146 -6.14 10.67 6.01
N THR A 147 -6.12 11.76 6.79
CA THR A 147 -6.04 13.14 6.28
C THR A 147 -4.60 13.60 6.06
N VAL A 148 -3.63 12.88 6.64
CA VAL A 148 -2.20 13.22 6.57
C VAL A 148 -1.44 12.22 5.69
N LYS A 149 -0.58 12.72 4.81
CA LYS A 149 0.33 11.88 4.01
C LYS A 149 1.53 11.43 4.86
N GLY A 150 1.64 10.13 5.16
CA GLY A 150 2.79 9.56 5.87
C GLY A 150 3.12 10.29 7.17
N ASN A 151 4.38 10.67 7.37
CA ASN A 151 4.84 11.46 8.53
C ASN A 151 4.62 12.99 8.38
N GLY A 152 3.48 13.40 7.83
CA GLY A 152 3.20 14.79 7.44
C GLY A 152 2.57 15.67 8.53
N ASN A 153 2.48 15.22 9.78
CA ASN A 153 1.67 15.90 10.80
C ASN A 153 2.39 17.08 11.48
N GLU A 154 3.68 17.02 11.87
CA GLU A 154 4.33 18.16 12.57
C GLU A 154 5.84 18.41 12.30
N LEU A 155 6.55 17.60 11.49
CA LEU A 155 7.99 17.78 11.23
C LEU A 155 8.42 17.38 9.81
N GLY A 156 7.59 17.67 8.80
CA GLY A 156 7.98 17.45 7.40
C GLY A 156 9.32 18.12 7.09
N ASP A 157 10.14 17.49 6.24
CA ASP A 157 11.35 18.11 5.70
C ASP A 157 11.01 19.43 4.97
N GLY A 158 9.77 19.54 4.46
CA GLY A 158 9.18 20.75 3.91
C GLY A 158 9.81 21.22 2.60
N THR A 159 10.84 20.53 2.10
CA THR A 159 11.69 21.01 1.00
C THR A 159 11.49 20.29 -0.32
N SER A 160 10.67 19.23 -0.39
CA SER A 160 10.41 18.56 -1.67
C SER A 160 9.46 19.38 -2.56
N GLY A 161 9.73 19.43 -3.87
CA GLY A 161 8.81 20.06 -4.84
C GLY A 161 7.42 19.41 -4.88
N TYR A 162 7.30 18.15 -4.42
CA TYR A 162 5.99 17.52 -4.22
C TYR A 162 5.22 18.16 -3.06
N ILE A 163 5.87 18.43 -1.93
CA ILE A 163 5.23 19.09 -0.79
C ILE A 163 4.84 20.53 -1.16
N GLU A 164 5.70 21.24 -1.91
CA GLU A 164 5.36 22.58 -2.43
C GLU A 164 4.12 22.56 -3.32
N THR A 165 3.99 21.56 -4.20
CA THR A 165 2.89 21.47 -5.18
C THR A 165 1.60 20.89 -4.58
N CYS A 166 1.72 19.89 -3.71
CA CYS A 166 0.60 19.02 -3.30
C CYS A 166 0.32 19.06 -1.78
N GLY A 167 1.17 19.72 -0.99
CA GLY A 167 1.05 19.81 0.46
C GLY A 167 1.19 18.48 1.20
N LEU A 168 1.13 18.56 2.54
CA LEU A 168 1.20 17.41 3.45
C LEU A 168 -0.17 16.75 3.68
N GLN A 169 -1.25 17.49 3.42
CA GLN A 169 -2.64 17.06 3.67
C GLN A 169 -3.22 16.34 2.46
N ILE A 170 -4.11 15.39 2.70
CA ILE A 170 -4.94 14.75 1.68
C ILE A 170 -6.20 15.59 1.51
N ASP A 171 -6.62 15.79 0.25
CA ASP A 171 -7.86 16.48 -0.08
C ASP A 171 -9.07 15.61 0.32
N THR A 172 -9.58 15.84 1.53
CA THR A 172 -10.68 15.08 2.12
C THR A 172 -12.01 15.28 1.39
N LEU A 173 -12.13 16.32 0.54
CA LEU A 173 -13.30 16.49 -0.33
C LEU A 173 -13.30 15.51 -1.51
N LYS A 174 -12.14 14.97 -1.88
CA LYS A 174 -12.02 13.93 -2.91
C LYS A 174 -12.04 12.53 -2.33
N ALA A 175 -11.60 12.37 -1.08
CA ALA A 175 -11.57 11.10 -0.39
C ALA A 175 -12.97 10.48 -0.31
N ALA A 176 -13.12 9.28 -0.85
CA ALA A 176 -14.41 8.61 -0.96
C ALA A 176 -14.46 7.30 -0.16
N TYR A 177 -13.48 6.42 -0.34
CA TYR A 177 -13.46 5.11 0.32
C TYR A 177 -12.04 4.59 0.51
N ALA A 178 -11.88 3.65 1.44
CA ALA A 178 -10.63 2.89 1.60
C ALA A 178 -10.74 1.54 0.91
N ASP A 179 -9.60 0.98 0.51
CA ASP A 179 -9.55 -0.29 -0.20
C ASP A 179 -8.29 -1.07 0.17
N LEU A 180 -8.46 -2.38 0.41
CA LEU A 180 -7.33 -3.30 0.56
C LEU A 180 -6.75 -3.56 -0.84
N LEU A 181 -5.51 -3.14 -1.07
CA LEU A 181 -4.86 -3.38 -2.35
C LEU A 181 -4.27 -4.79 -2.42
N TRP A 182 -3.60 -5.21 -1.36
CA TRP A 182 -3.07 -6.55 -1.22
C TRP A 182 -2.83 -6.88 0.25
N GLU A 183 -2.87 -8.17 0.54
CA GLU A 183 -2.38 -8.76 1.79
C GLU A 183 -1.65 -10.08 1.49
N SER A 184 -0.65 -10.40 2.31
CA SER A 184 0.20 -11.57 2.08
C SER A 184 0.93 -12.00 3.34
N THR A 185 1.02 -13.33 3.49
CA THR A 185 2.03 -14.02 4.31
C THR A 185 3.24 -14.33 3.44
N PHE A 186 4.43 -14.52 4.02
CA PHE A 186 5.61 -14.90 3.21
C PHE A 186 5.53 -16.32 2.63
N GLU A 187 4.66 -17.17 3.19
CA GLU A 187 4.40 -18.51 2.67
C GLU A 187 3.44 -18.45 1.48
N PHE A 188 3.68 -19.28 0.45
CA PHE A 188 2.88 -19.38 -0.78
C PHE A 188 1.43 -19.93 -0.59
N ASN A 189 0.81 -19.70 0.58
CA ASN A 189 -0.54 -20.15 0.87
C ASN A 189 -1.55 -19.00 0.78
N ARG A 190 -2.34 -18.97 -0.30
CA ARG A 190 -3.38 -17.96 -0.52
C ARG A 190 -4.43 -17.93 0.60
N SER A 191 -4.82 -19.08 1.15
CA SER A 191 -5.84 -19.16 2.22
C SER A 191 -5.36 -18.52 3.52
N SER A 192 -4.07 -18.53 3.80
CA SER A 192 -3.48 -17.82 4.94
C SER A 192 -3.31 -16.32 4.67
N CYS A 193 -3.10 -15.93 3.41
CA CYS A 193 -3.00 -14.52 3.02
C CYS A 193 -4.32 -13.77 3.21
N ALA A 194 -5.46 -14.37 2.86
CA ALA A 194 -6.80 -13.75 2.92
C ALA A 194 -7.37 -13.57 4.35
N ASN A 195 -6.51 -13.60 5.37
CA ASN A 195 -6.91 -13.49 6.77
C ASN A 195 -5.81 -12.78 7.61
N VAL A 196 -5.04 -11.92 6.95
CA VAL A 196 -4.17 -10.93 7.63
C VAL A 196 -5.04 -9.74 8.01
N ILE A 197 -5.87 -9.27 7.08
CA ILE A 197 -6.96 -8.32 7.28
C ILE A 197 -8.28 -9.09 7.23
N GLN A 198 -9.06 -9.03 8.30
CA GLN A 198 -10.29 -9.82 8.42
C GLN A 198 -11.47 -9.20 7.65
N ASP A 199 -11.55 -7.88 7.67
CA ASP A 199 -12.69 -7.12 7.17
C ASP A 199 -12.24 -6.11 6.11
N ILE A 200 -13.19 -5.66 5.29
CA ILE A 200 -12.91 -4.68 4.26
C ILE A 200 -12.56 -3.33 4.91
N PRO A 201 -11.36 -2.77 4.66
CA PRO A 201 -11.00 -1.46 5.16
C PRO A 201 -11.97 -0.40 4.67
N TYR A 202 -12.20 0.61 5.49
CA TYR A 202 -13.11 1.68 5.09
C TYR A 202 -12.69 3.04 5.60
N TYR A 203 -13.20 4.08 4.94
CA TYR A 203 -12.93 5.48 5.28
C TYR A 203 -14.17 6.14 5.87
N ASP A 204 -14.02 6.79 7.02
CA ASP A 204 -15.06 7.62 7.62
C ASP A 204 -14.45 8.80 8.40
N ASN A 205 -14.99 9.99 8.15
CA ASN A 205 -14.62 11.24 8.82
C ASN A 205 -13.09 11.43 9.00
N GLY A 206 -12.33 11.30 7.92
CA GLY A 206 -10.88 11.49 7.93
C GLY A 206 -10.06 10.29 8.41
N ASN A 207 -10.68 9.21 8.89
CA ASN A 207 -9.98 8.04 9.40
C ASN A 207 -10.19 6.84 8.47
N ILE A 208 -9.18 5.97 8.40
CA ILE A 208 -9.36 4.61 7.89
C ILE A 208 -9.47 3.66 9.05
N TYR A 209 -10.45 2.76 8.99
CA TYR A 209 -10.70 1.68 9.95
C TYR A 209 -10.44 0.33 9.29
N PHE A 210 -9.90 -0.63 10.06
CA PHE A 210 -9.73 -2.01 9.63
C PHE A 210 -9.60 -2.96 10.84
N SER A 211 -9.92 -4.23 10.64
CA SER A 211 -9.63 -5.30 11.60
C SER A 211 -8.57 -6.25 11.06
N THR A 212 -7.76 -6.75 11.97
CA THR A 212 -6.77 -7.80 11.68
C THR A 212 -7.36 -9.16 11.96
N GLY A 213 -7.04 -10.14 11.11
CA GLY A 213 -7.46 -11.52 11.27
C GLY A 213 -6.57 -12.30 12.22
N THR A 214 -6.52 -13.61 12.04
CA THR A 214 -5.73 -14.52 12.89
C THR A 214 -4.30 -14.74 12.40
N TYR A 215 -3.95 -14.24 11.21
CA TYR A 215 -2.62 -14.42 10.64
C TYR A 215 -1.77 -13.14 10.73
N GLN A 216 -0.50 -13.32 11.05
CA GLN A 216 0.53 -12.29 10.90
C GLN A 216 0.93 -12.17 9.43
N GLY A 217 1.38 -10.99 9.03
CA GLY A 217 1.75 -10.73 7.65
C GLY A 217 1.82 -9.25 7.33
N ASN A 218 1.62 -8.94 6.05
CA ASN A 218 1.67 -7.58 5.55
C ASN A 218 0.45 -7.29 4.69
N ALA A 219 -0.01 -6.05 4.74
CA ALA A 219 -1.07 -5.56 3.87
C ALA A 219 -0.79 -4.12 3.43
N VAL A 220 -1.40 -3.70 2.32
CA VAL A 220 -1.44 -2.30 1.90
C VAL A 220 -2.88 -1.86 1.73
N ILE A 221 -3.25 -0.81 2.46
CA ILE A 221 -4.57 -0.18 2.41
C ILE A 221 -4.42 1.20 1.74
N ALA A 222 -5.30 1.51 0.80
CA ALA A 222 -5.31 2.78 0.08
C ALA A 222 -6.56 3.60 0.37
N LEU A 223 -6.40 4.92 0.40
CA LEU A 223 -7.50 5.88 0.30
C LEU A 223 -7.72 6.22 -1.16
N LYS A 224 -8.96 6.12 -1.64
CA LYS A 224 -9.34 6.37 -3.04
C LYS A 224 -10.36 7.48 -3.15
N ASP A 225 -10.34 8.16 -4.30
CA ASP A 225 -11.41 9.07 -4.70
C ASP A 225 -12.61 8.33 -5.30
N GLY A 226 -13.69 9.07 -5.60
CA GLY A 226 -14.91 8.49 -6.17
C GLY A 226 -14.74 7.89 -7.57
N ALA A 227 -13.64 8.19 -8.27
CA ALA A 227 -13.29 7.58 -9.56
C ALA A 227 -12.38 6.35 -9.39
N GLY A 228 -11.99 6.01 -8.16
CA GLY A 228 -11.10 4.90 -7.84
C GLY A 228 -9.61 5.23 -7.95
N ASN A 229 -9.23 6.50 -8.16
CA ASN A 229 -7.82 6.89 -8.13
C ASN A 229 -7.31 6.85 -6.69
N ILE A 230 -6.10 6.32 -6.51
CA ILE A 230 -5.45 6.27 -5.20
C ILE A 230 -4.92 7.66 -4.84
N LEU A 231 -5.36 8.17 -3.70
CA LEU A 231 -4.91 9.43 -3.11
C LEU A 231 -3.65 9.24 -2.26
N TRP A 232 -3.59 8.13 -1.51
CA TRP A 232 -2.43 7.68 -0.74
C TRP A 232 -2.63 6.21 -0.32
N SER A 233 -1.57 5.56 0.14
CA SER A 233 -1.64 4.19 0.69
C SER A 233 -0.64 3.99 1.81
N TRP A 234 -0.98 3.06 2.71
CA TRP A 234 -0.23 2.74 3.92
C TRP A 234 0.02 1.25 4.00
N HIS A 235 1.19 0.89 4.51
CA HIS A 235 1.59 -0.47 4.85
C HIS A 235 1.11 -0.80 6.26
N ILE A 236 0.39 -1.90 6.41
CA ILE A 236 0.01 -2.48 7.69
C ILE A 236 0.90 -3.71 7.93
N TRP A 237 1.69 -3.66 9.00
CA TRP A 237 2.59 -4.74 9.41
C TRP A 237 1.97 -5.46 10.60
N VAL A 238 1.37 -6.62 10.35
CA VAL A 238 0.70 -7.42 11.38
C VAL A 238 1.74 -8.34 12.03
N CYS A 239 2.20 -7.98 13.22
CA CYS A 239 3.19 -8.70 14.00
C CYS A 239 2.80 -8.71 15.49
N ASN A 240 2.74 -9.89 16.09
CA ASN A 240 2.36 -10.03 17.50
C ASN A 240 3.55 -9.84 18.45
N GLU A 241 4.75 -10.15 17.97
CA GLU A 241 5.97 -9.93 18.74
C GLU A 241 6.40 -8.46 18.64
N PRO A 242 6.84 -7.86 19.76
CA PRO A 242 7.35 -6.49 19.73
C PRO A 242 8.55 -6.39 18.79
N ILE A 243 8.70 -5.20 18.19
CA ILE A 243 9.90 -4.85 17.43
C ILE A 243 10.92 -4.28 18.40
N GLU A 244 11.96 -5.06 18.65
CA GLU A 244 13.07 -4.66 19.50
C GLU A 244 14.07 -3.80 18.72
N ALA A 245 14.86 -3.00 19.45
CA ALA A 245 15.91 -2.18 18.86
C ALA A 245 17.25 -2.35 19.57
N SER A 246 18.33 -2.38 18.80
CA SER A 246 19.68 -2.66 19.28
C SER A 246 20.68 -1.63 18.72
N ALA A 247 21.58 -1.14 19.57
CA ALA A 247 22.48 -0.04 19.23
C ALA A 247 23.69 -0.49 18.41
N ALA A 248 24.02 0.26 17.35
CA ALA A 248 25.26 0.16 16.58
C ALA A 248 25.61 1.50 15.91
N ASN A 249 26.88 1.90 15.97
CA ASN A 249 27.40 3.11 15.32
C ASN A 249 26.61 4.41 15.60
N GLY A 250 26.05 4.54 16.81
CA GLY A 250 25.25 5.71 17.19
C GLY A 250 23.77 5.69 16.76
N TYR A 251 23.30 4.56 16.21
CA TYR A 251 21.91 4.34 15.81
C TYR A 251 21.32 3.14 16.53
N GLU A 252 20.00 3.12 16.73
CA GLU A 252 19.26 1.96 17.26
C GLU A 252 18.49 1.28 16.13
N PHE A 253 18.97 0.14 15.65
CA PHE A 253 18.36 -0.62 14.55
C PHE A 253 17.23 -1.50 15.04
N MET A 254 16.18 -1.65 14.23
CA MET A 254 15.23 -2.74 14.39
C MET A 254 15.94 -4.09 14.31
N ASP A 255 15.49 -5.04 15.13
CA ASP A 255 16.01 -6.41 15.17
C ASP A 255 15.73 -7.21 13.88
N ARG A 256 14.83 -6.72 13.02
CA ARG A 256 14.40 -7.38 11.78
C ARG A 256 14.13 -6.40 10.64
N ASN A 257 13.97 -6.94 9.43
CA ASN A 257 13.66 -6.12 8.26
C ASN A 257 12.23 -5.57 8.34
N LEU A 258 11.99 -4.41 7.73
CA LEU A 258 10.65 -3.83 7.64
C LEU A 258 9.68 -4.82 6.98
N GLY A 259 8.61 -5.18 7.70
CA GLY A 259 7.61 -6.17 7.27
C GLY A 259 7.96 -7.64 7.55
N ALA A 260 9.13 -7.95 8.14
CA ALA A 260 9.49 -9.31 8.53
C ALA A 260 8.72 -9.75 9.80
N LEU A 261 8.48 -11.04 10.00
CA LEU A 261 7.82 -11.51 11.23
C LEU A 261 8.81 -11.94 12.32
N ASN A 262 10.05 -12.23 11.94
CA ASN A 262 11.13 -12.60 12.86
C ASN A 262 12.50 -12.24 12.26
N ASN A 263 13.58 -12.60 12.97
CA ASN A 263 14.95 -12.56 12.46
C ASN A 263 15.66 -13.93 12.54
N THR A 264 14.88 -15.02 12.45
CA THR A 264 15.41 -16.39 12.57
C THR A 264 16.20 -16.75 11.31
N PRO A 265 17.48 -17.18 11.42
CA PRO A 265 18.29 -17.53 10.26
C PRO A 265 17.65 -18.64 9.41
N GLY A 266 17.60 -18.42 8.09
CA GLY A 266 17.04 -19.38 7.12
C GLY A 266 15.51 -19.49 7.06
N ASP A 267 14.78 -18.79 7.93
CA ASP A 267 13.32 -18.71 7.88
C ASP A 267 12.86 -17.75 6.77
N VAL A 268 11.84 -18.09 5.99
CA VAL A 268 11.26 -17.20 4.97
C VAL A 268 10.64 -15.94 5.56
N ASN A 269 10.20 -16.01 6.83
CA ASN A 269 9.57 -14.90 7.53
C ASN A 269 10.56 -13.80 7.96
N ASN A 270 11.86 -13.99 7.81
CA ASN A 270 12.87 -12.97 8.12
C ASN A 270 13.08 -11.94 6.99
N ARG A 271 12.48 -12.17 5.81
CA ARG A 271 12.82 -11.46 4.57
C ARG A 271 12.56 -9.96 4.63
N GLY A 272 11.39 -9.60 5.16
CA GLY A 272 10.84 -8.26 5.01
C GLY A 272 10.41 -7.96 3.58
N LEU A 273 9.96 -6.73 3.37
CA LEU A 273 9.50 -6.23 2.07
C LEU A 273 10.61 -5.50 1.32
N LEU A 274 10.42 -5.32 0.02
CA LEU A 274 11.33 -4.63 -0.89
C LEU A 274 10.74 -3.29 -1.31
N TYR A 275 11.57 -2.26 -1.40
CA TYR A 275 11.15 -0.90 -1.73
C TYR A 275 12.02 -0.34 -2.84
N GLN A 276 11.44 0.44 -3.76
CA GLN A 276 12.24 1.29 -4.65
C GLN A 276 12.66 2.54 -3.89
N TRP A 277 13.90 3.00 -4.10
CA TRP A 277 14.44 4.10 -3.31
C TRP A 277 13.55 5.34 -3.40
N GLY A 278 13.19 5.93 -2.26
CA GLY A 278 12.33 7.11 -2.18
C GLY A 278 10.82 6.84 -2.28
N ARG A 279 10.37 5.58 -2.42
CA ARG A 279 8.95 5.22 -2.36
C ARG A 279 8.57 4.69 -0.97
N LYS A 280 7.34 4.96 -0.58
CA LYS A 280 6.71 4.33 0.59
C LYS A 280 6.11 2.94 0.30
N ASP A 281 5.90 2.62 -0.98
CA ASP A 281 5.12 1.45 -1.38
C ASP A 281 5.96 0.17 -1.38
N PRO A 282 5.56 -0.88 -0.63
CA PRO A 282 6.29 -2.14 -0.59
C PRO A 282 5.97 -3.09 -1.75
N PHE A 283 6.95 -3.92 -2.08
CA PHE A 283 6.87 -5.07 -2.97
C PHE A 283 7.22 -6.35 -2.22
N LEU A 284 6.56 -7.44 -2.60
CA LEU A 284 6.81 -8.75 -1.99
C LEU A 284 8.19 -9.28 -2.39
N PRO A 285 8.94 -9.90 -1.46
CA PRO A 285 10.16 -10.63 -1.80
C PRO A 285 9.80 -11.93 -2.53
N SER A 286 10.78 -12.81 -2.77
CA SER A 286 10.44 -14.18 -3.18
C SER A 286 9.55 -14.85 -2.12
N GLY A 287 8.65 -15.74 -2.55
CA GLY A 287 7.82 -16.55 -1.65
C GLY A 287 8.37 -17.97 -1.41
N SER A 288 9.43 -18.39 -2.12
CA SER A 288 9.95 -19.77 -2.04
C SER A 288 10.93 -19.93 -0.90
N SER A 289 11.30 -21.16 -0.52
CA SER A 289 12.33 -21.36 0.51
C SER A 289 13.69 -20.84 0.04
N TYR A 290 14.58 -20.50 0.97
CA TYR A 290 15.97 -20.14 0.61
C TYR A 290 16.77 -21.29 -0.01
N ALA A 291 16.37 -22.55 0.21
CA ALA A 291 17.11 -23.72 -0.27
C ALA A 291 16.66 -24.19 -1.67
N SER A 292 15.49 -23.77 -2.15
CA SER A 292 14.91 -24.26 -3.40
C SER A 292 14.11 -23.17 -4.13
N LYS A 293 14.32 -23.05 -5.45
CA LYS A 293 13.64 -22.07 -6.31
C LYS A 293 13.73 -20.63 -5.80
N GLN A 294 14.92 -20.24 -5.32
CA GLN A 294 15.17 -19.01 -4.58
C GLN A 294 14.55 -17.73 -5.18
N ASN A 295 14.45 -17.63 -6.50
CA ASN A 295 13.97 -16.43 -7.20
C ASN A 295 12.54 -16.58 -7.75
N GLU A 296 11.64 -17.16 -6.97
CA GLU A 296 10.24 -17.30 -7.36
C GLU A 296 9.46 -16.04 -6.97
N ALA A 297 8.94 -15.31 -7.95
CA ALA A 297 8.20 -14.07 -7.71
C ALA A 297 6.95 -14.32 -6.86
N ASN A 298 6.79 -13.56 -5.77
CA ASN A 298 5.55 -13.55 -5.01
C ASN A 298 4.62 -12.47 -5.56
N ARG A 299 3.41 -12.89 -5.97
CA ARG A 299 2.35 -12.02 -6.50
C ARG A 299 1.03 -12.22 -5.77
N GLN A 300 1.08 -12.68 -4.53
CA GLN A 300 -0.12 -12.82 -3.70
C GLN A 300 -0.77 -11.45 -3.47
N VAL A 301 -2.10 -11.48 -3.42
CA VAL A 301 -2.92 -10.30 -3.11
C VAL A 301 -3.96 -10.57 -2.02
N GLY A 302 -4.09 -11.81 -1.54
CA GLY A 302 -5.18 -12.21 -0.63
C GLY A 302 -6.54 -11.89 -1.22
N ASP A 303 -7.36 -11.18 -0.44
CA ASP A 303 -8.65 -10.61 -0.88
C ASP A 303 -8.54 -9.15 -1.34
N GLY A 304 -7.32 -8.65 -1.51
CA GLY A 304 -7.05 -7.33 -2.05
C GLY A 304 -7.46 -7.18 -3.52
N SER A 305 -7.86 -5.96 -3.87
CA SER A 305 -8.34 -5.61 -5.22
C SER A 305 -7.24 -5.31 -6.24
N GLY A 306 -6.00 -5.21 -5.76
CA GLY A 306 -4.88 -4.69 -6.51
C GLY A 306 -4.27 -5.69 -7.50
N LYS A 307 -3.42 -5.17 -8.39
CA LYS A 307 -2.74 -5.97 -9.41
C LYS A 307 -1.27 -5.59 -9.47
N TRP A 308 -0.41 -6.59 -9.31
CA TRP A 308 1.03 -6.44 -9.47
C TRP A 308 1.40 -6.17 -10.93
N ILE A 309 2.17 -5.10 -11.17
CA ILE A 309 2.77 -4.80 -12.47
C ILE A 309 4.27 -4.61 -12.27
N VAL A 310 5.06 -5.69 -12.33
CA VAL A 310 6.47 -5.63 -11.89
C VAL A 310 7.51 -5.76 -13.01
N GLU A 311 7.07 -5.94 -14.26
CA GLU A 311 7.97 -6.18 -15.40
C GLU A 311 7.69 -5.17 -16.52
N GLY A 312 8.77 -4.61 -17.08
CA GLY A 312 8.75 -3.85 -18.34
C GLY A 312 8.05 -2.49 -18.31
N GLN A 313 7.71 -1.94 -17.14
CA GLN A 313 7.05 -0.64 -17.07
C GLN A 313 8.05 0.50 -17.00
N ALA A 314 8.05 1.35 -18.02
CA ALA A 314 8.77 2.61 -17.95
C ALA A 314 7.96 3.63 -17.14
N PRO A 315 8.60 4.42 -16.25
CA PRO A 315 7.97 5.58 -15.66
C PRO A 315 7.68 6.65 -16.72
N LEU A 316 6.90 7.68 -16.37
CA LEU A 316 6.65 8.80 -17.28
C LEU A 316 7.95 9.57 -17.58
N PRO A 317 8.08 10.16 -18.79
CA PRO A 317 9.27 10.89 -19.23
C PRO A 317 9.39 12.29 -18.61
N VAL A 318 9.32 12.39 -17.29
CA VAL A 318 9.37 13.66 -16.56
C VAL A 318 10.78 13.98 -16.11
N SER A 319 11.16 15.24 -16.25
CA SER A 319 12.52 15.75 -16.01
C SER A 319 12.56 16.92 -15.03
N THR A 320 11.43 17.25 -14.40
CA THR A 320 11.30 18.29 -13.38
C THR A 320 10.55 17.77 -12.16
N ALA A 321 10.83 18.32 -10.98
CA ALA A 321 10.04 18.05 -9.78
C ALA A 321 8.54 18.34 -10.03
N PRO A 322 7.61 17.56 -9.45
CA PRO A 322 7.83 16.46 -8.50
C PRO A 322 8.10 15.10 -9.15
N GLY A 323 8.56 15.05 -10.40
CA GLY A 323 8.92 13.82 -11.10
C GLY A 323 7.77 12.81 -11.16
N ASN A 324 8.08 11.53 -11.06
CA ASN A 324 7.09 10.44 -11.07
C ASN A 324 6.38 10.24 -9.72
N ILE A 325 6.57 11.09 -8.71
CA ILE A 325 5.93 10.89 -7.39
C ILE A 325 4.41 10.80 -7.52
N PRO A 326 3.69 11.75 -8.17
CA PRO A 326 2.24 11.65 -8.30
C PRO A 326 1.79 10.36 -9.02
N HIS A 327 2.55 9.95 -10.03
CA HIS A 327 2.28 8.71 -10.77
C HIS A 327 2.49 7.48 -9.88
N SER A 328 3.54 7.46 -9.06
CA SER A 328 3.81 6.35 -8.16
C SER A 328 2.76 6.20 -7.05
N ILE A 329 2.22 7.31 -6.53
CA ILE A 329 1.13 7.31 -5.54
C ILE A 329 -0.13 6.64 -6.10
N GLN A 330 -0.46 6.91 -7.37
CA GLN A 330 -1.62 6.30 -8.03
C GLN A 330 -1.38 4.83 -8.41
N HIS A 331 -0.13 4.37 -8.40
CA HIS A 331 0.27 3.03 -8.86
C HIS A 331 1.22 2.33 -7.86
N PRO A 332 0.78 2.11 -6.61
CA PRO A 332 1.63 1.54 -5.55
C PRO A 332 2.11 0.11 -5.85
N MET A 333 1.39 -0.64 -6.68
CA MET A 333 1.73 -2.02 -7.07
C MET A 333 2.47 -2.12 -8.42
N THR A 334 2.83 -0.99 -9.02
CA THR A 334 3.65 -0.94 -10.24
C THR A 334 5.11 -0.77 -9.86
N PHE A 335 5.95 -1.71 -10.24
CA PHE A 335 7.40 -1.58 -10.14
C PHE A 335 7.92 -0.83 -11.38
N PHE A 336 8.44 0.36 -11.17
CA PHE A 336 8.89 1.22 -12.26
C PHE A 336 10.33 0.94 -12.63
N GLY A 337 10.61 0.70 -13.90
CA GLY A 337 11.96 0.62 -14.42
C GLY A 337 12.57 2.01 -14.69
N SER A 338 13.29 2.11 -15.79
CA SER A 338 13.91 3.34 -16.27
C SER A 338 13.27 3.83 -17.55
N TYR A 339 13.09 5.14 -17.68
CA TYR A 339 12.69 5.73 -18.96
C TYR A 339 13.88 5.82 -19.93
N THR A 340 15.00 6.39 -19.48
CA THR A 340 16.20 6.59 -20.30
C THR A 340 17.25 5.55 -19.98
N SER A 341 17.80 4.89 -21.01
CA SER A 341 18.89 3.93 -20.84
C SER A 341 20.10 4.56 -20.12
N GLY A 342 20.64 3.85 -19.14
CA GLY A 342 21.73 4.33 -18.28
C GLY A 342 21.33 5.28 -17.15
N VAL A 343 20.07 5.71 -17.10
CA VAL A 343 19.45 6.51 -16.03
C VAL A 343 18.58 5.55 -15.20
N TYR A 344 19.20 4.83 -14.26
CA TYR A 344 18.57 3.77 -13.45
C TYR A 344 17.62 4.31 -12.37
N SER A 345 16.67 5.16 -12.77
CA SER A 345 15.73 5.87 -11.89
C SER A 345 14.29 5.65 -12.35
N TRP A 346 13.41 5.36 -11.38
CA TRP A 346 11.97 5.43 -11.57
C TRP A 346 11.42 6.85 -11.44
N TYR A 347 12.16 7.70 -10.72
CA TYR A 347 11.69 9.01 -10.28
C TYR A 347 11.81 10.05 -11.40
N MET A 348 12.96 10.10 -12.08
CA MET A 348 13.29 11.12 -13.07
C MET A 348 13.93 10.51 -14.34
N ALA A 349 13.56 11.03 -15.51
CA ALA A 349 14.07 10.55 -16.79
C ALA A 349 15.51 11.01 -17.12
N ILE A 350 16.09 11.89 -16.29
CA ILE A 350 17.41 12.50 -16.51
C ILE A 350 18.31 12.35 -15.28
N LYS A 351 19.63 12.36 -15.50
CA LYS A 351 20.63 12.49 -14.43
C LYS A 351 20.89 13.95 -14.11
N ASN A 352 20.09 14.51 -13.21
CA ASN A 352 20.28 15.88 -12.78
C ASN A 352 19.87 16.02 -11.30
N SER A 353 20.86 16.19 -10.43
CA SER A 353 20.67 16.39 -8.99
C SER A 353 19.91 17.65 -8.63
N LEU A 354 19.91 18.68 -9.49
CA LEU A 354 19.12 19.91 -9.28
C LEU A 354 17.63 19.71 -9.57
N ALA A 355 17.30 18.70 -10.37
CA ALA A 355 15.91 18.37 -10.71
C ALA A 355 15.32 17.28 -9.79
N CYS A 356 16.17 16.53 -9.08
CA CYS A 356 15.77 15.45 -8.18
C CYS A 356 15.70 15.95 -6.73
N ASN A 357 14.68 15.54 -5.97
CA ASN A 357 14.78 15.59 -4.52
C ASN A 357 15.66 14.44 -4.02
N ASN A 358 16.74 14.78 -3.34
CA ASN A 358 17.70 13.83 -2.76
C ASN A 358 17.28 13.31 -1.38
N ASP A 359 16.20 13.84 -0.81
CA ASP A 359 15.78 13.57 0.56
C ASP A 359 14.40 12.90 0.59
N LEU A 360 14.09 12.07 -0.42
CA LEU A 360 12.77 11.43 -0.51
C LEU A 360 12.43 10.59 0.72
N TRP A 361 13.39 10.02 1.45
CA TRP A 361 13.16 9.36 2.74
C TRP A 361 13.62 10.18 3.96
N GLY A 362 14.15 11.37 3.74
CA GLY A 362 14.70 12.24 4.79
C GLY A 362 16.19 12.51 4.64
N LYS A 363 16.68 13.45 5.45
CA LYS A 363 18.07 13.93 5.46
C LYS A 363 18.93 13.21 6.50
N ASP A 364 20.23 13.13 6.20
CA ASP A 364 21.26 12.75 7.16
C ASP A 364 21.58 13.91 8.11
N GLU A 365 21.99 13.60 9.35
CA GLU A 365 21.99 14.48 10.52
C GLU A 365 22.96 15.67 10.46
N ASN A 366 23.83 15.70 9.44
CA ASN A 366 24.81 16.76 9.24
C ASN A 366 24.21 18.03 8.61
N ALA A 367 22.97 17.99 8.14
CA ALA A 367 22.19 19.17 7.76
C ALA A 367 21.11 19.38 8.83
N GLU A 368 21.04 20.58 9.41
CA GLU A 368 20.15 20.96 10.52
C GLU A 368 18.79 20.23 10.55
N GLY A 369 18.64 19.32 11.53
CA GLY A 369 17.39 18.60 11.82
C GLY A 369 17.27 17.25 11.13
N ARG A 370 17.54 16.16 11.88
CA ARG A 370 17.13 14.79 11.54
C ARG A 370 15.64 14.77 11.25
N ARG A 371 15.22 14.41 10.04
CA ARG A 371 13.78 14.34 9.69
C ARG A 371 13.47 13.17 8.78
N LYS A 372 12.59 12.30 9.26
CA LYS A 372 11.83 11.33 8.49
C LYS A 372 10.87 12.08 7.55
N SER A 373 10.95 11.83 6.24
CA SER A 373 10.07 12.49 5.28
C SER A 373 8.68 11.86 5.21
N ILE A 374 7.78 12.45 4.41
CA ILE A 374 6.46 11.87 4.12
C ILE A 374 6.51 10.60 3.25
N PHE A 375 7.64 10.27 2.61
CA PHE A 375 7.75 9.03 1.81
C PHE A 375 8.57 7.94 2.49
N ASP A 376 9.14 8.21 3.68
CA ASP A 376 9.85 7.22 4.46
C ASP A 376 8.89 6.04 4.81
N PRO A 377 9.25 4.79 4.48
CA PRO A 377 8.37 3.65 4.63
C PRO A 377 8.31 3.10 6.06
N CYS A 378 9.21 3.52 6.95
CA CYS A 378 9.30 2.96 8.30
C CYS A 378 8.06 3.34 9.15
N PRO A 379 7.78 2.60 10.23
CA PRO A 379 6.69 2.92 11.13
C PRO A 379 6.97 4.16 11.98
N VAL A 380 5.97 4.56 12.78
CA VAL A 380 6.08 5.66 13.74
C VAL A 380 7.28 5.45 14.66
N GLY A 381 8.12 6.48 14.84
CA GLY A 381 9.30 6.44 15.70
C GLY A 381 10.54 5.81 15.06
N TYR A 382 10.46 5.42 13.79
CA TYR A 382 11.55 4.79 13.04
C TYR A 382 11.73 5.44 11.66
N ARG A 383 12.94 5.40 11.11
CA ARG A 383 13.29 5.93 9.79
C ARG A 383 14.28 5.05 9.05
N VAL A 384 14.44 5.29 7.76
CA VAL A 384 15.49 4.66 6.96
C VAL A 384 16.87 5.14 7.46
N PRO A 385 17.84 4.25 7.69
CA PRO A 385 19.16 4.66 8.17
C PRO A 385 19.99 5.37 7.09
N PRO A 386 20.89 6.29 7.45
CA PRO A 386 21.97 6.72 6.55
C PRO A 386 23.03 5.60 6.40
N ALA A 387 23.87 5.69 5.36
CA ALA A 387 24.87 4.67 5.07
C ALA A 387 25.89 4.51 6.20
N GLN A 388 26.27 5.60 6.88
CA GLN A 388 27.18 5.57 8.02
C GLN A 388 26.63 4.77 9.21
N ALA A 389 25.31 4.54 9.29
CA ALA A 389 24.73 3.71 10.34
C ALA A 389 25.26 2.27 10.25
N PHE A 390 25.57 1.77 9.05
CA PHE A 390 26.18 0.45 8.83
C PHE A 390 27.71 0.42 9.06
N GLY A 391 28.29 1.55 9.50
CA GLY A 391 29.71 1.71 9.80
C GLY A 391 30.56 2.01 8.56
N ASP A 392 31.87 2.14 8.79
CA ASP A 392 32.86 2.48 7.75
C ASP A 392 33.18 1.26 6.87
N LEU A 393 32.29 0.93 5.94
CA LEU A 393 32.54 -0.08 4.91
C LEU A 393 33.09 0.59 3.65
N ASN A 394 34.28 0.17 3.21
CA ASN A 394 34.91 0.69 2.00
C ASN A 394 34.09 0.40 0.73
N GLN A 395 34.00 1.39 -0.16
CA GLN A 395 33.17 1.34 -1.38
C GLN A 395 33.71 0.37 -2.45
N THR A 396 34.96 -0.09 -2.32
CA THR A 396 35.70 -0.80 -3.38
C THR A 396 36.30 -2.13 -2.95
N GLU A 397 36.35 -2.45 -1.66
CA GLU A 397 37.11 -3.62 -1.20
C GLU A 397 36.32 -4.93 -1.26
N THR A 398 37.10 -5.98 -1.54
CA THR A 398 36.76 -7.41 -1.58
C THR A 398 37.01 -8.09 -0.24
N GLU A 399 37.30 -7.35 0.82
CA GLU A 399 37.65 -7.96 2.11
C GLU A 399 36.41 -8.36 2.90
N TYR A 400 36.57 -9.49 3.61
CA TYR A 400 35.76 -9.77 4.79
C TYR A 400 35.84 -8.54 5.68
N ALA A 401 34.77 -7.74 5.74
CA ALA A 401 34.68 -6.77 6.81
C ALA A 401 34.73 -7.58 8.11
N ALA A 402 35.79 -7.43 8.91
CA ALA A 402 36.01 -8.19 10.15
C ALA A 402 34.80 -8.12 11.10
N ASN A 403 33.95 -7.11 10.89
CA ASN A 403 32.73 -6.80 11.61
C ASN A 403 31.49 -7.55 11.09
N TRP A 404 31.62 -8.43 10.09
CA TRP A 404 30.54 -9.25 9.56
C TRP A 404 30.92 -10.74 9.60
N GLY A 405 30.08 -11.53 10.27
CA GLY A 405 30.24 -12.97 10.39
C GLY A 405 30.22 -13.67 9.03
N LYS A 406 30.68 -14.93 9.00
CA LYS A 406 30.63 -15.75 7.78
C LYS A 406 29.19 -15.89 7.30
N ALA A 407 29.03 -16.09 6.00
CA ALA A 407 27.70 -16.39 5.46
C ALA A 407 27.24 -17.77 5.92
N GLU A 408 26.08 -17.80 6.55
CA GLU A 408 25.44 -19.01 7.06
C GLU A 408 23.93 -18.84 7.00
N SER A 409 23.21 -19.94 6.85
CA SER A 409 21.73 -19.95 6.82
C SER A 409 21.14 -18.87 5.91
N PHE A 410 21.79 -18.65 4.75
CA PHE A 410 21.37 -17.67 3.76
C PHE A 410 21.36 -16.22 4.28
N GLY A 411 22.34 -15.85 5.08
CA GLY A 411 22.54 -14.48 5.56
C GLY A 411 23.86 -14.32 6.30
N ARG A 412 23.99 -13.25 7.08
CA ARG A 412 25.17 -12.96 7.91
C ARG A 412 24.79 -12.26 9.20
N TYR A 413 25.52 -12.55 10.27
CA TYR A 413 25.48 -11.74 11.49
C TYR A 413 26.36 -10.49 11.36
N TRP A 414 25.87 -9.35 11.88
CA TRP A 414 26.65 -8.13 11.99
C TRP A 414 27.45 -8.09 13.30
N THR A 415 28.56 -8.86 13.34
CA THR A 415 29.33 -9.14 14.56
C THR A 415 30.06 -7.94 15.17
N GLY A 416 30.37 -6.91 14.38
CA GLY A 416 30.94 -5.65 14.87
C GLY A 416 29.92 -4.52 14.98
N GLY A 417 28.63 -4.82 14.81
CA GLY A 417 27.52 -3.89 15.02
C GLY A 417 26.64 -4.39 16.15
N ASN A 418 25.34 -4.51 15.87
CA ASN A 418 24.34 -4.86 16.87
C ASN A 418 24.20 -6.37 17.12
N GLY A 419 24.93 -7.21 16.37
CA GLY A 419 24.88 -8.66 16.50
C GLY A 419 23.69 -9.32 15.79
N ASP A 420 22.84 -8.57 15.10
CA ASP A 420 21.67 -9.13 14.42
C ASP A 420 22.01 -9.88 13.14
N PHE A 421 21.12 -10.80 12.76
CA PHE A 421 21.19 -11.50 11.48
C PHE A 421 20.60 -10.63 10.35
N PHE A 422 21.25 -10.64 9.19
CA PHE A 422 20.81 -9.98 7.96
C PHE A 422 20.62 -11.03 6.87
N PRO A 423 19.38 -11.36 6.50
CA PRO A 423 19.09 -12.39 5.51
C PRO A 423 19.43 -11.94 4.09
N PHE A 424 19.82 -12.90 3.26
CA PHE A 424 20.04 -12.76 1.82
C PHE A 424 18.71 -12.79 1.07
N SER A 425 17.84 -11.82 1.32
CA SER A 425 16.50 -11.72 0.73
C SER A 425 16.47 -11.38 -0.77
N GLY A 426 17.63 -11.13 -1.40
CA GLY A 426 17.71 -10.73 -2.79
C GLY A 426 17.24 -9.29 -3.03
N MET A 427 16.93 -8.98 -4.28
CA MET A 427 16.33 -7.70 -4.69
C MET A 427 15.44 -7.90 -5.92
N ILE A 428 14.61 -6.90 -6.26
CA ILE A 428 13.96 -6.83 -7.58
C ILE A 428 14.85 -6.01 -8.52
N PHE A 429 15.33 -6.67 -9.58
CA PHE A 429 16.05 -6.05 -10.69
C PHE A 429 15.08 -5.51 -11.73
N ILE A 430 15.45 -4.37 -12.33
CA ILE A 430 14.62 -3.63 -13.30
C ILE A 430 14.27 -4.48 -14.54
N PHE A 431 15.18 -5.35 -14.96
CA PHE A 431 15.04 -6.14 -16.20
C PHE A 431 14.81 -7.63 -15.95
N ASP A 432 15.13 -8.13 -14.76
CA ASP A 432 15.18 -9.57 -14.46
C ASP A 432 14.17 -10.00 -13.38
N GLY A 433 13.43 -9.06 -12.79
CA GLY A 433 12.53 -9.34 -11.68
C GLY A 433 13.26 -9.71 -10.39
N ILE A 434 12.65 -10.51 -9.53
CA ILE A 434 13.28 -10.95 -8.27
C ILE A 434 14.51 -11.80 -8.55
N ASN A 435 15.64 -11.48 -7.93
CA ASN A 435 16.88 -12.24 -8.10
C ASN A 435 17.75 -12.18 -6.83
N ASP A 436 18.83 -12.97 -6.82
CA ASP A 436 19.82 -13.10 -5.74
C ASP A 436 19.32 -13.60 -4.38
N THR A 437 18.06 -14.04 -4.28
CA THR A 437 17.52 -14.60 -3.05
C THR A 437 18.36 -15.80 -2.62
N GLY A 438 18.66 -15.89 -1.33
CA GLY A 438 19.53 -16.91 -0.75
C GLY A 438 21.03 -16.69 -0.97
N THR A 439 21.43 -15.70 -1.76
CA THR A 439 22.85 -15.48 -2.10
C THR A 439 23.38 -14.09 -1.76
N ARG A 440 22.53 -13.05 -1.81
CA ARG A 440 22.91 -11.68 -1.49
C ARG A 440 21.79 -10.92 -0.78
N ALA A 441 22.16 -9.88 -0.05
CA ALA A 441 21.24 -8.93 0.55
C ALA A 441 21.58 -7.50 0.14
N TYR A 442 20.55 -6.68 0.09
CA TYR A 442 20.64 -5.28 -0.28
C TYR A 442 19.73 -4.47 0.63
N TYR A 443 20.31 -3.53 1.38
CA TYR A 443 19.56 -2.67 2.31
C TYR A 443 19.74 -1.22 1.96
N TRP A 444 18.63 -0.57 1.65
CA TRP A 444 18.65 0.84 1.31
C TRP A 444 19.09 1.72 2.48
N THR A 445 19.67 2.86 2.11
CA THR A 445 20.02 3.94 3.03
C THR A 445 19.44 5.26 2.51
N THR A 446 19.37 6.29 3.35
CA THR A 446 19.04 7.66 2.92
C THR A 446 20.19 8.34 2.17
N THR A 447 21.41 7.79 2.22
CA THR A 447 22.59 8.44 1.65
C THR A 447 22.60 8.37 0.12
N MET A 448 22.56 9.53 -0.51
CA MET A 448 22.63 9.69 -1.96
C MET A 448 24.06 9.61 -2.49
N VAL A 449 24.21 9.21 -3.76
CA VAL A 449 25.42 9.48 -4.54
C VAL A 449 25.32 10.93 -5.06
N PRO A 450 26.30 11.81 -4.78
CA PRO A 450 26.29 13.17 -5.30
C PRO A 450 26.18 13.19 -6.84
N ASP A 451 25.34 14.09 -7.36
CA ASP A 451 25.14 14.33 -8.80
C ASP A 451 24.74 13.12 -9.66
N ASP A 452 24.14 12.09 -9.04
CA ASP A 452 23.70 10.89 -9.76
C ASP A 452 22.28 10.44 -9.32
N VAL A 453 21.66 9.56 -10.10
CA VAL A 453 20.35 8.93 -9.79
C VAL A 453 20.48 7.63 -9.01
N TYR A 454 21.49 7.58 -8.16
CA TYR A 454 21.86 6.41 -7.39
C TYR A 454 21.89 6.78 -5.92
N SER A 455 21.55 5.80 -5.10
CA SER A 455 21.72 5.87 -3.66
C SER A 455 22.68 4.80 -3.19
N ARG A 456 23.09 4.94 -1.93
CA ARG A 456 23.89 3.94 -1.25
C ARG A 456 23.00 2.85 -0.68
N ASN A 457 23.45 1.61 -0.79
CA ASN A 457 22.88 0.48 -0.07
C ASN A 457 23.99 -0.32 0.61
N LEU A 458 23.66 -0.99 1.69
CA LEU A 458 24.48 -2.08 2.21
C LEU A 458 24.31 -3.28 1.28
N TYR A 459 25.42 -3.79 0.78
CA TYR A 459 25.54 -5.01 0.00
C TYR A 459 26.16 -6.11 0.84
N LEU A 460 25.51 -7.27 0.92
CA LEU A 460 26.04 -8.47 1.58
C LEU A 460 26.04 -9.65 0.60
N ALA A 461 27.11 -10.44 0.61
CA ALA A 461 27.24 -11.69 -0.13
C ALA A 461 28.14 -12.69 0.62
N SER A 462 28.30 -13.92 0.13
CA SER A 462 29.08 -14.98 0.80
C SER A 462 30.53 -14.61 1.17
N GLY A 463 31.14 -13.67 0.45
CA GLY A 463 32.51 -13.20 0.68
C GLY A 463 32.66 -11.67 0.80
N ARG A 464 31.58 -10.91 0.96
CA ARG A 464 31.64 -9.44 0.88
C ARG A 464 30.59 -8.75 1.74
N ALA A 465 30.97 -7.65 2.37
CA ALA A 465 30.08 -6.65 2.95
C ALA A 465 30.61 -5.26 2.55
N ALA A 466 29.78 -4.43 1.91
CA ALA A 466 30.22 -3.13 1.40
C ALA A 466 29.05 -2.14 1.32
N ILE A 467 29.35 -0.84 1.37
CA ILE A 467 28.39 0.18 0.90
C ILE A 467 28.56 0.34 -0.61
N PHE A 468 27.53 -0.04 -1.36
CA PHE A 468 27.52 0.00 -2.82
C PHE A 468 26.63 1.12 -3.37
N ARG A 469 26.82 1.45 -4.65
CA ARG A 469 25.86 2.30 -5.37
C ARG A 469 24.79 1.42 -6.00
N ALA A 470 23.52 1.82 -5.89
CA ALA A 470 22.42 1.15 -6.56
C ALA A 470 21.42 2.19 -7.12
N GLY A 471 20.92 1.91 -8.32
CA GLY A 471 19.96 2.79 -9.00
C GLY A 471 18.62 2.78 -8.28
N HIS A 472 17.94 3.92 -8.24
CA HIS A 472 16.67 4.07 -7.50
C HIS A 472 15.58 3.12 -7.97
N ALA A 473 15.62 2.67 -9.23
CA ALA A 473 14.64 1.75 -9.78
C ALA A 473 14.77 0.28 -9.31
N TYR A 474 15.79 -0.07 -8.52
CA TYR A 474 15.88 -1.41 -7.89
C TYR A 474 15.02 -1.52 -6.62
N GLY A 475 14.59 -2.74 -6.30
CA GLY A 475 13.80 -3.03 -5.10
C GLY A 475 14.64 -3.71 -4.03
N CYS A 476 15.06 -3.00 -2.99
CA CYS A 476 15.90 -3.53 -1.91
C CYS A 476 15.17 -3.47 -0.56
N ASN A 477 15.65 -4.21 0.43
CA ASN A 477 15.08 -4.17 1.78
C ASN A 477 15.38 -2.85 2.50
N VAL A 478 14.63 -2.62 3.57
CA VAL A 478 14.89 -1.58 4.57
C VAL A 478 14.97 -2.24 5.94
N ARG A 479 15.97 -1.85 6.74
CA ARG A 479 16.02 -2.15 8.18
C ARG A 479 16.11 -0.81 8.91
N CYS A 480 15.01 -0.43 9.53
CA CYS A 480 14.85 0.92 10.07
C CYS A 480 15.70 1.12 11.32
N VAL A 481 16.02 2.39 11.60
CA VAL A 481 16.59 2.84 12.88
C VAL A 481 15.60 3.74 13.60
N LYS A 482 15.67 3.86 14.93
CA LYS A 482 14.87 4.86 15.65
C LYS A 482 15.17 6.28 15.14
N GLU A 483 14.15 7.13 15.16
CA GLU A 483 14.22 8.52 14.67
C GLU A 483 15.26 9.38 15.38
#